data_AF-A0A952HLF2-F1
#
_entry.id   AF-A0A952HLF2-F1
#
_cell.length_a   1.000
_cell.length_b   1.000
_cell.length_c   1.000
_cell.angle_alpha   90.00
_cell.angle_beta   90.00
_cell.angle_gamma   90.00
#
_symmetry.space_group_name_H-M   'P 1'
#
loop_
_entity.id
_entity.type
_entity.pdbx_description
1 polymer ?
#
loop_
_entity_poly.entity_id
_entity_poly.type
_entity_poly.pdbx_seq_one_letter_code
_entity_poly.pdbx_strand_id
1 'polypeptide(L)' 'MPLRLKKLIGTILLVALVIIYALIASAIAVTRLVEYGPMVHFLFFLFSGLLWVLPAMGIIKWLMVEPRPKT' A
#
# COMPACT_ATOMS: atom_id res chain seq x y z
N MET A 1 4.65 3.92 25.48
CA MET A 1 3.90 2.78 24.91
C MET A 1 4.91 1.74 24.47
N PRO A 2 4.79 0.46 24.85
CA PRO A 2 5.80 -0.55 24.57
C PRO A 2 6.02 -0.63 23.04
N LEU A 3 7.26 -0.44 22.58
CA LEU A 3 7.65 -0.43 21.15
C LEU A 3 7.06 -1.60 20.35
N ARG A 4 6.86 -2.73 21.03
CA ARG A 4 6.30 -3.97 20.46
C ARG A 4 4.89 -3.80 19.89
N LEU A 5 4.03 -3.00 20.54
CA LEU A 5 2.64 -2.83 20.10
C LEU A 5 2.56 -1.91 18.87
N LYS A 6 3.44 -0.91 18.80
CA LYS A 6 3.52 0.03 17.66
C LYS A 6 3.96 -0.68 16.38
N LYS A 7 4.94 -1.59 16.48
CA LYS A 7 5.36 -2.45 15.37
C LYS A 7 4.25 -3.39 14.91
N LEU A 8 3.49 -3.99 15.83
CA LEU A 8 2.37 -4.89 15.51
C LEU A 8 1.26 -4.16 14.76
N ILE A 9 0.87 -2.98 15.26
CA ILE A 9 -0.17 -2.14 14.63
C ILE A 9 0.29 -1.69 13.24
N GLY A 10 1.53 -1.27 13.10
CA GLY A 10 2.03 -0.81 11.80
C GLY A 10 2.11 -1.91 10.75
N THR A 11 2.49 -3.14 11.13
CA THR A 11 2.45 -4.29 10.21
C THR A 11 1.01 -4.60 9.78
N ILE A 12 0.06 -4.62 10.73
CA ILE A 12 -1.36 -4.85 10.42
C ILE A 12 -1.91 -3.75 9.51
N LEU A 13 -1.57 -2.49 9.77
CA LEU A 13 -2.00 -1.35 8.95
C LEU A 13 -1.46 -1.45 7.52
N LEU A 14 -0.20 -1.89 7.37
CA LEU A 14 0.43 -2.10 6.07
C LEU A 14 -0.31 -3.20 5.31
N VAL A 15 -0.57 -4.34 5.95
CA VAL A 15 -1.31 -5.47 5.35
C VAL A 15 -2.74 -5.05 4.97
N ALA A 16 -3.46 -4.35 5.85
CA ALA A 16 -4.80 -3.84 5.57
C ALA A 16 -4.80 -2.88 4.38
N LEU A 17 -3.80 -2.00 4.29
CA LEU A 17 -3.63 -1.10 3.15
C LEU A 17 -3.42 -1.90 1.85
N VAL A 18 -2.56 -2.94 1.86
CA VAL A 18 -2.35 -3.81 0.70
C VAL A 18 -3.66 -4.47 0.27
N ILE A 19 -4.44 -5.01 1.20
CA ILE A 19 -5.70 -5.71 0.89
C ILE A 19 -6.71 -4.75 0.26
N ILE A 20 -6.94 -3.59 0.88
CA ILE A 20 -7.88 -2.57 0.37
C ILE A 20 -7.43 -2.10 -1.01
N TYR A 21 -6.14 -1.86 -1.19
CA TYR A 21 -5.60 -1.40 -2.46
C TYR A 21 -5.73 -2.45 -3.56
N ALA A 22 -5.41 -3.72 -3.26
CA ALA A 22 -5.56 -4.82 -4.22
C ALA A 22 -7.01 -5.02 -4.66
N LEU A 23 -7.96 -4.88 -3.73
CA LEU A 23 -9.39 -4.92 -4.05
C LEU A 23 -9.81 -3.76 -4.95
N ILE A 24 -9.35 -2.53 -4.68
CA ILE A 24 -9.64 -1.37 -5.51
C ILE A 24 -9.00 -1.51 -6.90
N ALA A 25 -7.74 -1.92 -6.97
CA ALA A 25 -7.03 -2.14 -8.23
C ALA A 25 -7.71 -3.22 -9.06
N SER A 26 -8.13 -4.33 -8.44
CA SER A 26 -8.86 -5.40 -9.12
C SER A 26 -10.24 -4.95 -9.57
N ALA A 27 -10.97 -4.18 -8.75
CA ALA A 27 -12.28 -3.64 -9.13
C ALA A 27 -12.17 -2.67 -10.30
N ILE A 28 -11.15 -1.80 -10.32
CA ILE A 28 -10.92 -0.89 -11.46
C ILE A 28 -10.48 -1.68 -12.69
N ALA A 29 -9.63 -2.69 -12.54
CA ALA A 29 -9.23 -3.56 -13.65
C ALA A 29 -10.43 -4.35 -14.23
N VAL A 30 -11.35 -4.81 -13.41
CA VAL A 30 -12.52 -5.54 -13.91
C VAL A 30 -13.55 -4.59 -14.54
N THR A 31 -13.74 -3.38 -14.00
CA THR A 31 -14.78 -2.45 -14.48
C THR A 31 -14.36 -1.55 -15.64
N ARG A 32 -13.09 -1.16 -15.71
CA ARG A 32 -12.60 -0.19 -16.70
C ARG A 32 -11.76 -0.81 -17.80
N LEU A 33 -11.25 -2.02 -17.62
CA LEU A 33 -10.28 -2.62 -18.53
C LEU A 33 -10.90 -3.69 -19.44
N VAL A 34 -12.16 -4.06 -19.22
CA VAL A 34 -12.93 -4.96 -20.10
C VAL A 34 -13.13 -4.36 -21.50
N GLU A 35 -13.17 -3.03 -21.63
CA GLU A 35 -13.32 -2.35 -22.93
C GLU A 35 -11.98 -1.98 -23.60
N TYR A 36 -10.84 -2.11 -22.90
CA TYR A 36 -9.56 -1.59 -23.37
C TYR A 36 -8.53 -2.71 -23.61
N GLY A 37 -7.74 -2.55 -24.69
CA GLY A 37 -6.75 -3.54 -25.10
C GLY A 37 -5.62 -3.80 -24.09
N PRO A 38 -4.81 -4.86 -24.29
CA PRO A 38 -3.81 -5.37 -23.34
C PRO A 38 -2.73 -4.35 -22.92
N MET A 39 -2.48 -3.31 -23.71
CA MET A 39 -1.56 -2.22 -23.36
C MET A 39 -2.05 -1.39 -22.15
N VAL A 40 -3.37 -1.15 -22.05
CA VAL A 40 -3.97 -0.40 -20.94
C VAL A 40 -3.96 -1.24 -19.67
N HIS A 41 -4.14 -2.56 -19.78
CA HIS A 41 -3.92 -3.50 -18.69
C HIS A 41 -2.51 -3.37 -18.10
N PHE A 42 -1.49 -3.38 -18.96
CA PHE A 42 -0.10 -3.29 -18.52
C PHE A 42 0.20 -1.95 -17.80
N LEU A 43 -0.21 -0.83 -18.41
CA LEU A 43 -0.02 0.49 -17.81
C LEU A 43 -0.78 0.62 -16.48
N PHE A 44 -2.00 0.10 -16.38
CA PHE A 44 -2.77 0.16 -15.16
C PHE A 44 -2.10 -0.61 -14.02
N PHE A 45 -1.62 -1.83 -14.26
CA PHE A 45 -0.86 -2.59 -13.27
C PHE A 45 0.46 -1.90 -12.90
N LEU A 46 1.15 -1.30 -13.88
CA LEU A 46 2.40 -0.56 -13.64
C LEU A 46 2.16 0.67 -12.75
N PHE A 47 1.17 1.50 -13.08
CA PHE A 47 0.86 2.71 -12.32
C PHE A 47 0.21 2.40 -10.98
N SER A 48 -0.68 1.42 -10.90
CA SER A 48 -1.27 0.95 -9.64
C SER A 48 -0.18 0.39 -8.71
N GLY A 49 0.70 -0.45 -9.26
CA GLY A 49 1.88 -0.97 -8.58
C GLY A 49 2.95 0.08 -8.24
N LEU A 50 2.92 1.27 -8.81
CA LEU A 50 3.77 2.40 -8.41
C LEU A 50 3.09 3.32 -7.40
N LEU A 51 1.79 3.58 -7.58
CA LEU A 51 1.01 4.48 -6.73
C LEU A 51 0.93 3.96 -5.29
N TRP A 52 0.88 2.64 -5.07
CA TRP A 52 0.87 2.05 -3.72
C TRP A 52 2.23 2.11 -3.00
N VAL A 53 3.34 2.36 -3.71
CA VAL A 53 4.67 2.48 -3.09
C VAL A 53 4.74 3.73 -2.22
N LEU A 54 4.07 4.82 -2.61
CA LEU A 54 3.99 6.06 -1.82
C LEU A 54 3.34 5.86 -0.44
N PRO A 55 2.13 5.27 -0.32
CA PRO A 55 1.54 4.99 0.98
C PRO A 55 2.31 3.92 1.76
N ALA A 56 2.87 2.90 1.10
CA ALA A 56 3.74 1.93 1.77
C ALA A 56 4.97 2.62 2.40
N MET A 57 5.64 3.51 1.66
CA MET A 57 6.71 4.37 2.18
C MET A 57 6.23 5.26 3.33
N GLY A 58 5.02 5.82 3.25
CA GLY A 58 4.44 6.62 4.32
C GLY A 58 4.27 5.84 5.63
N ILE A 59 3.73 4.62 5.55
CA ILE A 59 3.59 3.73 6.71
C ILE A 59 4.96 3.31 7.24
N ILE A 60 5.89 2.90 6.37
CA ILE A 60 7.24 2.49 6.77
C ILE A 60 7.99 3.67 7.40
N LYS A 61 7.91 4.87 6.83
CA LYS A 61 8.50 6.09 7.41
C LYS A 61 7.87 6.41 8.76
N TRP A 62 6.57 6.28 8.90
CA TRP A 62 5.89 6.46 10.19
C TRP A 62 6.32 5.41 11.23
N LEU A 63 6.61 4.18 10.79
CA LEU A 63 7.16 3.11 11.62
C LEU A 63 8.62 3.33 12.01
N MET A 64 9.46 3.79 11.05
CA MET A 64 10.89 4.04 11.20
C MET A 64 11.19 5.34 11.94
N VAL A 65 10.29 6.33 11.85
CA VAL A 65 10.27 7.52 12.72
C VAL A 65 9.74 7.07 14.09
N GLU A 66 10.47 6.16 14.73
CA GLU A 66 10.42 6.00 16.17
C GLU A 66 11.11 7.24 16.77
N PRO A 67 10.50 7.90 17.76
CA PRO A 67 11.22 8.90 18.55
C PRO A 67 12.44 8.19 19.11
N ARG A 68 13.64 8.65 18.71
CA ARG A 68 14.93 8.17 19.23
C ARG A 68 14.78 7.94 20.75
N PRO A 69 15.17 6.77 21.28
CA PRO A 69 15.17 6.56 22.71
C PRO A 69 15.97 7.70 23.32
N LYS A 70 15.30 8.52 24.14
CA LYS A 70 15.97 9.54 24.94
C LYS A 70 16.80 8.77 25.96
N THR A 71 18.08 8.55 25.65
CA THR A 71 19.13 8.35 26.65
C THR A 71 19.14 9.51 27.61
#